data_AF-A0A8T3A3K0-F1
#
_entry.id   AF-A0A8T3A3K0-F1
#
_cell.length_a   1.000
_cell.length_b   1.000
_cell.length_c   1.000
_cell.angle_alpha   90.00
_cell.angle_beta   90.00
_cell.angle_gamma   90.00
#
_symmetry.space_group_name_H-M   'P 1'
#
loop_
_entity.id
_entity.type
_entity.pdbx_description
1 polymer ?
#
loop_
_entity_poly.entity_id
_entity_poly.type
_entity_poly.pdbx_seq_one_letter_code
_entity_poly.pdbx_strand_id
1 'polypeptide(L)'
;MAKKLLDPGFLAGKQSKSFKEVLSGSDESKGFPDYRISSIRGMPALWFSEDEFLHLAKPFEFALVGKFPLKRPALDSIRRFFFNLKLSGDFFVTLLDQANVLIKLSNDLDYGRVLLIVPTLFMVVS
;
A
#
# COMPACT_ATOMS: atom_id res chain seq x y z
N MET A 1 20.76 44.83 -0.25
CA MET A 1 19.52 44.36 0.39
C MET A 1 18.78 43.45 -0.59
N ALA A 2 18.85 42.13 -0.42
CA ALA A 2 18.15 41.17 -1.28
C ALA A 2 16.89 40.68 -0.55
N LYS A 3 15.74 41.06 -1.11
CA LYS A 3 14.41 40.65 -0.68
C LYS A 3 14.19 39.20 -1.13
N LYS A 4 14.35 38.24 -0.21
CA LYS A 4 13.98 36.84 -0.43
C LYS A 4 12.47 36.79 -0.65
N LEU A 5 12.07 36.34 -1.84
CA LEU A 5 10.70 35.93 -2.14
C LEU A 5 10.36 34.76 -1.21
N LEU A 6 9.43 34.98 -0.30
CA LEU A 6 8.89 33.94 0.58
C LEU A 6 7.90 33.12 -0.26
N ASP A 7 8.25 31.86 -0.53
CA ASP A 7 7.30 30.86 -0.97
C ASP A 7 6.41 30.49 0.23
N PRO A 8 5.07 30.55 0.12
CA PRO A 8 4.19 30.08 1.17
C PRO A 8 4.18 28.55 1.14
N GLY A 9 5.24 27.96 1.68
CA GLY A 9 5.44 26.52 1.72
C GLY A 9 4.29 25.78 2.41
N PHE A 10 4.19 24.50 2.05
CA PHE A 10 3.27 23.42 2.48
C PHE A 10 2.92 23.31 3.98
N LEU A 11 3.50 24.14 4.85
CA LEU A 11 3.38 24.10 6.30
C LEU A 11 2.82 25.40 6.91
N ALA A 12 2.11 26.22 6.13
CA ALA A 12 1.37 27.36 6.66
C ALA A 12 0.21 26.87 7.55
N GLY A 13 0.46 26.77 8.86
CA GLY A 13 -0.59 26.55 9.87
C GLY A 13 -0.28 25.52 10.96
N LYS A 14 0.85 24.81 10.94
CA LYS A 14 1.24 23.90 12.02
C LYS A 14 2.36 24.52 12.84
N GLN A 15 2.05 24.87 14.09
CA GLN A 15 3.02 25.31 15.09
C GLN A 15 4.23 24.36 15.10
N SER A 16 5.44 24.92 15.20
CA SER A 16 6.68 24.15 15.30
C SER A 16 6.73 23.43 16.64
N LYS A 17 6.20 22.22 16.70
CA LYS A 17 6.42 21.33 17.85
C LYS A 17 7.90 20.96 17.89
N SER A 18 8.48 20.99 19.08
CA SER A 18 9.85 20.51 19.26
C SER A 18 9.91 19.03 18.88
N PHE A 19 10.99 18.59 18.23
CA PHE A 19 11.23 17.18 17.93
C PHE A 19 11.07 16.31 19.19
N LYS A 20 11.50 16.82 20.36
CA LYS A 20 11.35 16.16 21.66
C LYS A 20 9.89 16.03 22.08
N GLU A 21 9.05 17.00 21.76
CA GLU A 21 7.62 17.02 22.09
C GLU A 21 6.82 16.02 21.24
N VAL A 22 7.20 15.85 19.97
CA VAL A 22 6.63 14.81 19.10
C VAL A 22 6.99 13.42 19.61
N LEU A 23 8.21 13.22 20.10
CA LEU A 23 8.67 11.92 20.64
C LEU A 23 8.19 11.63 22.07
N SER A 24 7.79 12.65 22.83
CA SER A 24 7.32 12.50 24.22
C SER A 24 5.81 12.47 24.35
N GLY A 25 5.08 12.68 23.24
CA GLY A 25 3.69 12.29 23.16
C GLY A 25 3.62 10.80 23.45
N SER A 26 2.95 10.45 24.56
CA SER A 26 2.44 9.11 24.78
C SER A 26 1.47 8.84 23.64
N ASP A 27 2.01 8.27 22.57
CA ASP A 27 1.21 7.67 21.53
C ASP A 27 0.41 6.58 22.28
N GLU A 28 -0.90 6.77 22.44
CA GLU A 28 -1.84 5.65 22.44
C GLU A 28 -1.82 5.03 21.03
N SER A 29 -0.61 4.70 20.59
CA SER A 29 -0.39 3.86 19.47
C SER A 29 -1.02 2.54 19.88
N LYS A 30 -1.90 2.04 19.03
CA LYS A 30 -1.90 0.61 18.72
C LYS A 30 -0.52 0.27 18.14
N GLY A 31 0.51 0.48 18.95
CA GLY A 31 1.90 0.32 18.62
C GLY A 31 2.06 -1.16 18.37
N PHE A 32 2.58 -1.48 17.21
CA PHE A 32 2.98 -2.84 16.92
C PHE A 32 3.75 -3.37 18.13
N PRO A 33 3.35 -4.53 18.68
CA PRO A 33 3.90 -5.03 19.92
C PRO A 33 5.40 -5.26 19.76
N ASP A 34 6.08 -5.28 20.89
CA ASP A 34 7.52 -5.44 21.02
C ASP A 34 8.04 -6.51 20.06
N TYR A 35 8.59 -6.04 18.93
CA TYR A 35 8.94 -6.87 17.79
C TYR A 35 9.97 -7.91 18.24
N ARG A 36 9.59 -9.18 18.23
CA ARG A 36 10.48 -10.28 18.63
C ARG A 36 11.53 -10.48 17.54
N ILE A 37 12.66 -9.81 17.70
CA ILE A 37 13.81 -9.93 16.81
C ILE A 37 14.60 -11.18 17.21
N SER A 38 14.98 -11.97 16.23
CA SER A 38 15.80 -13.17 16.39
C SER A 38 16.79 -13.28 15.23
N SER A 39 17.60 -14.35 15.21
CA SER A 39 18.43 -14.67 14.06
C SER A 39 18.15 -16.09 13.58
N ILE A 40 17.93 -16.26 12.28
CA ILE A 40 17.80 -17.55 11.62
C ILE A 40 18.98 -17.69 10.65
N ARG A 41 19.87 -18.65 10.93
CA ARG A 41 21.09 -18.90 10.13
C ARG A 41 21.98 -17.65 9.94
N GLY A 42 22.08 -16.82 10.98
CA GLY A 42 22.88 -15.59 10.93
C GLY A 42 22.19 -14.42 10.22
N MET A 43 20.98 -14.60 9.68
CA MET A 43 20.17 -13.51 9.14
C MET A 43 19.24 -12.96 10.22
N PRO A 44 19.04 -11.63 10.30
CA PRO A 44 18.06 -11.06 11.21
C PRO A 44 16.65 -11.51 10.78
N ALA A 45 15.87 -11.98 11.73
CA ALA A 45 14.53 -12.46 11.54
C ALA A 45 13.57 -11.80 12.52
N LEU A 46 12.35 -11.54 12.07
CA LEU A 46 11.31 -10.90 12.87
C LEU A 46 10.12 -11.86 12.99
N TRP A 47 9.66 -12.08 14.21
CA TRP A 47 8.49 -12.90 14.48
C TRP A 47 7.25 -12.03 14.60
N PHE A 48 6.17 -12.47 13.96
CA PHE A 48 4.85 -11.87 14.05
C PHE A 48 3.89 -12.89 14.67
N SER A 49 2.99 -12.43 15.53
CA SER A 49 1.81 -13.22 15.88
C SER A 49 0.82 -13.26 14.70
N GLU A 50 -0.10 -14.23 14.70
CA GLU A 50 -1.10 -14.35 13.64
C GLU A 50 -2.01 -13.10 13.57
N ASP A 51 -2.42 -12.57 14.73
CA ASP A 51 -3.23 -11.34 14.82
C ASP A 51 -2.50 -10.11 14.25
N GLU A 52 -1.19 -10.00 14.48
CA GLU A 52 -0.34 -8.93 13.92
C GLU A 52 -0.20 -9.09 12.40
N PHE A 53 0.03 -10.31 11.93
CA PHE A 53 0.12 -10.60 10.51
C PHE A 53 -1.19 -10.23 9.79
N LEU A 54 -2.34 -10.60 10.36
CA LEU A 54 -3.65 -10.24 9.83
C LEU A 54 -3.88 -8.71 9.85
N HIS A 55 -3.43 -8.02 10.89
CA HIS A 55 -3.46 -6.55 10.92
C HIS A 55 -2.61 -5.91 9.81
N LEU A 56 -1.42 -6.47 9.55
CA LEU A 56 -0.53 -6.04 8.47
C LEU A 56 -1.06 -6.40 7.09
N ALA A 57 -1.82 -7.49 6.97
CA ALA A 57 -2.44 -7.94 5.74
C ALA A 57 -3.72 -7.17 5.40
N LYS A 58 -4.42 -6.61 6.40
CA LYS A 58 -5.67 -5.87 6.24
C LYS A 58 -5.65 -4.78 5.13
N PRO A 59 -4.58 -3.99 4.93
CA PRO A 59 -4.51 -3.04 3.83
C PRO A 59 -4.51 -3.67 2.43
N PHE A 60 -4.17 -4.96 2.32
CA PHE A 60 -4.13 -5.75 1.09
C PHE A 60 -5.34 -6.67 0.92
N GLU A 61 -6.37 -6.50 1.76
CA GLU A 61 -7.67 -7.14 1.54
C GLU A 61 -8.21 -6.75 0.15
N PHE A 62 -8.66 -7.75 -0.62
CA PHE A 62 -9.10 -7.62 -2.02
C PHE A 62 -8.03 -7.05 -2.98
N ALA A 63 -6.75 -7.25 -2.67
CA ALA A 63 -5.65 -6.91 -3.57
C ALA A 63 -5.26 -8.08 -4.49
N LEU A 64 -5.02 -7.74 -5.75
CA LEU A 64 -4.59 -8.61 -6.84
C LEU A 64 -3.28 -8.09 -7.42
N VAL A 65 -2.39 -9.00 -7.79
CA VAL A 65 -1.16 -8.68 -8.54
C VAL A 65 -1.26 -9.23 -9.94
N GLY A 66 -1.21 -8.33 -10.92
CA GLY A 66 -1.08 -8.70 -12.33
C GLY A 66 0.38 -8.82 -12.72
N LYS A 67 0.76 -10.00 -13.23
CA LYS A 67 2.11 -10.26 -13.72
C LYS A 67 2.15 -10.16 -15.25
N PHE A 68 3.02 -9.29 -15.75
CA PHE A 68 3.24 -9.02 -17.17
C PHE A 68 4.71 -9.35 -17.53
N PRO A 69 5.04 -10.62 -17.79
CA PRO A 69 6.43 -11.07 -17.92
C PRO A 69 7.16 -10.56 -19.16
N LEU A 70 6.44 -10.17 -20.22
CA LEU A 70 7.04 -9.77 -21.50
C LEU A 70 7.13 -8.24 -21.63
N LYS A 71 5.98 -7.58 -21.70
CA LYS A 71 5.91 -6.12 -21.79
C LYS A 71 4.61 -5.67 -21.14
N ARG A 72 4.72 -4.88 -20.08
CA ARG A 72 3.57 -4.32 -19.39
C ARG A 72 2.90 -3.26 -20.28
N PRO A 73 1.57 -3.29 -20.46
CA PRO A 73 0.84 -2.17 -21.02
C PRO A 73 1.06 -0.89 -20.20
N ALA A 74 0.81 0.28 -20.79
CA ALA A 74 0.83 1.53 -20.04
C ALA A 74 -0.18 1.47 -18.88
N LEU A 75 0.18 2.04 -17.72
CA LEU A 75 -0.69 2.04 -16.54
C LEU A 75 -2.06 2.64 -16.87
N ASP A 76 -2.11 3.70 -17.68
CA ASP A 76 -3.36 4.30 -18.15
C ASP A 76 -4.24 3.34 -18.95
N SER A 77 -3.65 2.49 -19.79
CA SER A 77 -4.39 1.46 -20.52
C SER A 77 -5.00 0.42 -19.57
N ILE A 78 -4.26 0.04 -18.54
CA ILE A 78 -4.74 -0.88 -17.49
C ILE A 78 -5.88 -0.23 -16.72
N ARG A 79 -5.73 1.03 -16.28
CA ARG A 79 -6.78 1.80 -15.60
C ARG A 79 -8.04 1.93 -16.45
N ARG A 80 -7.90 2.22 -17.75
CA ARG A 80 -9.02 2.28 -18.70
C ARG A 80 -9.71 0.92 -18.87
N PHE A 81 -8.96 -0.17 -18.89
CA PHE A 81 -9.55 -1.52 -18.92
C PHE A 81 -10.45 -1.77 -17.71
N PHE A 82 -9.97 -1.50 -16.49
CA PHE A 82 -10.77 -1.64 -15.28
C PHE A 82 -11.95 -0.66 -15.21
N PHE A 83 -11.79 0.56 -15.73
CA PHE A 83 -12.89 1.51 -15.86
C PHE A 83 -13.99 1.00 -16.80
N ASN A 84 -13.61 0.39 -17.92
CA ASN A 84 -14.55 -0.18 -18.90
C ASN A 84 -15.27 -1.45 -18.39
N LEU A 85 -14.72 -2.15 -17.40
CA LEU A 85 -15.38 -3.29 -16.76
C LEU A 85 -16.63 -2.89 -15.95
N LYS A 86 -16.85 -1.59 -15.71
CA LYS A 86 -17.97 -1.06 -14.93
C LYS A 86 -18.11 -1.79 -13.58
N LEU A 87 -17.00 -1.84 -12.86
CA LEU A 87 -16.97 -2.37 -11.49
C LEU A 87 -17.92 -1.56 -10.61
N SER A 88 -18.50 -2.22 -9.61
CA SER A 88 -19.51 -1.58 -8.75
C SER A 88 -18.87 -0.70 -7.68
N GLY A 89 -17.67 -1.06 -7.22
CA GLY A 89 -16.91 -0.30 -6.24
C GLY A 89 -15.72 0.47 -6.83
N ASP A 90 -15.10 1.29 -5.98
CA ASP A 90 -13.85 1.97 -6.29
C ASP A 90 -12.71 0.96 -6.45
N PHE A 91 -11.78 1.29 -7.35
CA PHE A 91 -10.60 0.49 -7.61
C PHE A 91 -9.34 1.36 -7.66
N PHE A 92 -8.21 0.79 -7.28
CA PHE A 92 -6.92 1.46 -7.26
C PHE A 92 -5.89 0.61 -8.01
N VAL A 93 -5.14 1.23 -8.92
CA VAL A 93 -4.12 0.54 -9.74
C VAL A 93 -2.79 1.27 -9.63
N THR A 94 -1.76 0.55 -9.18
CA THR A 94 -0.39 1.04 -9.05
C THR A 94 0.63 0.05 -9.57
N LEU A 95 1.83 0.58 -9.86
CA LEU A 95 2.96 -0.24 -10.25
C LEU A 95 3.64 -0.77 -9.00
N LEU A 96 3.86 -2.07 -8.95
CA LEU A 96 4.73 -2.70 -7.96
C LEU A 96 6.16 -2.74 -8.50
N ASP A 97 6.31 -3.09 -9.79
CA ASP A 97 7.59 -3.18 -10.49
C ASP A 97 7.43 -2.98 -12.01
N GLN A 98 8.49 -3.16 -12.79
CA GLN A 98 8.48 -3.12 -14.25
C GLN A 98 7.47 -4.11 -14.85
N ALA A 99 7.39 -5.31 -14.30
CA ALA A 99 6.52 -6.40 -14.77
C ALA A 99 5.26 -6.61 -13.91
N ASN A 100 5.18 -6.01 -12.72
CA ASN A 100 4.11 -6.31 -11.75
C ASN A 100 3.25 -5.07 -11.46
N VAL A 101 1.93 -5.27 -11.44
CA VAL A 101 0.94 -4.23 -11.16
C VAL A 101 0.09 -4.68 -9.99
N LEU A 102 -0.06 -3.81 -9.00
CA LEU A 102 -0.98 -4.00 -7.89
C LEU A 102 -2.34 -3.38 -8.25
N ILE A 103 -3.40 -4.16 -8.07
CA ILE A 103 -4.78 -3.76 -8.26
C ILE A 103 -5.48 -4.00 -6.94
N LYS A 104 -6.02 -2.95 -6.32
CA LYS A 104 -6.80 -3.05 -5.10
C LYS A 104 -8.26 -2.75 -5.42
N LEU A 105 -9.14 -3.64 -4.97
CA LEU A 105 -10.59 -3.53 -5.13
C LEU A 105 -11.22 -3.24 -3.77
N SER A 106 -12.43 -2.70 -3.79
CA SER A 106 -13.18 -2.37 -2.56
C SER A 106 -14.24 -3.42 -2.20
N ASN A 107 -14.53 -4.36 -3.09
CA ASN A 107 -15.65 -5.29 -2.96
C ASN A 107 -15.26 -6.71 -3.40
N ASP A 108 -15.79 -7.70 -2.69
CA ASP A 108 -15.62 -9.14 -2.96
C ASP A 108 -16.24 -9.55 -4.31
N LEU A 109 -17.42 -9.00 -4.65
CA LEU A 109 -18.08 -9.31 -5.92
C LEU A 109 -17.23 -8.91 -7.13
N ASP A 110 -16.66 -7.71 -7.09
CA ASP A 110 -15.77 -7.21 -8.15
C ASP A 110 -14.45 -7.99 -8.15
N TYR A 111 -13.95 -8.37 -6.97
CA TYR A 111 -12.77 -9.21 -6.81
C TYR A 111 -12.91 -10.56 -7.50
N GLY A 112 -13.97 -11.31 -7.22
CA GLY A 112 -14.24 -12.60 -7.87
C GLY A 112 -14.44 -12.46 -9.38
N ARG A 113 -15.13 -11.41 -9.81
CA ARG A 113 -15.39 -11.15 -11.23
C ARG A 113 -14.12 -10.84 -12.00
N VAL A 114 -13.24 -10.00 -11.44
CA VAL A 114 -11.95 -9.63 -12.04
C VAL A 114 -11.02 -10.84 -12.10
N LEU A 115 -10.95 -11.63 -11.03
CA LEU A 115 -10.13 -12.84 -10.97
C LEU A 115 -10.54 -13.86 -12.05
N LEU A 116 -11.83 -13.98 -12.34
CA LEU A 116 -12.34 -14.86 -13.40
C LEU A 116 -12.07 -14.33 -14.82
N ILE A 117 -12.12 -13.01 -15.02
CA ILE A 117 -11.94 -12.40 -16.35
C ILE A 117 -10.46 -12.36 -16.77
N VAL A 118 -9.55 -12.13 -15.82
CA VAL A 118 -8.13 -11.89 -16.09
C VAL A 118 -7.26 -12.99 -15.47
N PRO A 119 -6.92 -14.04 -16.23
CA PRO A 119 -6.18 -15.20 -15.70
C PRO A 119 -4.72 -14.91 -15.34
N THR A 120 -4.21 -13.70 -15.63
CA THR A 120 -2.84 -13.28 -15.28
C THR A 120 -2.73 -12.61 -13.92
N LEU A 121 -3.85 -12.49 -13.18
CA LEU A 121 -3.89 -11.94 -11.83
C LEU A 121 -3.71 -13.05 -10.78
N PHE A 122 -2.91 -12.76 -9.76
CA PHE A 122 -2.69 -13.63 -8.60
C PHE A 122 -3.08 -12.91 -7.31
N MET A 123 -3.54 -13.68 -6.32
CA MET A 123 -3.94 -13.18 -5.01
C MET A 123 -2.72 -12.83 -4.15
N VAL A 124 -2.77 -11.71 -3.43
CA VAL A 124 -1.63 -11.21 -2.64
C VAL A 124 -1.52 -11.88 -1.26
N VAL A 125 -2.64 -12.33 -0.70
CA VAL A 125 -2.69 -12.92 0.65
C VAL A 125 -3.52 -14.20 0.57
N SER A 126 -2.92 -15.34 0.93
CA SER A 126 -3.57 -16.65 1.15
C SER A 126 -3.38 -17.07 2.60
#